data_AF-A0A9J5ZNG7-F1
#
_entry.id   AF-A0A9J5ZNG7-F1
#
_cell.length_a   1.000
_cell.length_b   1.000
_cell.length_c   1.000
_cell.angle_alpha   90.00
_cell.angle_beta   90.00
_cell.angle_gamma   90.00
#
_symmetry.space_group_name_H-M   'P 1'
#
loop_
_entity.id
_entity.type
_entity.pdbx_description
1 polymer ?
#
loop_
_entity_poly.entity_id
_entity_poly.type
_entity_poly.pdbx_seq_one_letter_code
_entity_poly.pdbx_strand_id
1 'polypeptide(L)'
;MFGGWKTSFTIGYGLPLKDYLFRAERKRFLNISFGCPIEEVVVENLVVKVVLPEGSKDISVSVPFPVKESRETKFSHLDMIGRPVVVLEKTNAVHEHNQYFQVYYRFNNLSLLREPMMLISGFFFLFVVCIIYMHADLTISKSSPSYLAKLQWDEVQTALQQIQSIMNRCLGIHDKLEASLRELSRTGDVQACKAARKSADNMLKELSKDLKPSLSFLQSSPLSASLYSKVEDLVAKEKELQEKLIVKHTTVTDSYEKKSGGRDIENRIAPIQQRITALRQDVDDLLEIIDEI
;
A
#
# COMPACT_ATOMS: atom_id res chain seq x y z
N MET A 1 -14.69 50.27 35.12
CA MET A 1 -15.63 50.80 34.12
C MET A 1 -16.41 51.93 34.75
N PHE A 2 -16.63 53.03 34.04
CA PHE A 2 -17.55 54.09 34.52
C PHE A 2 -18.99 53.60 34.39
N GLY A 3 -19.91 54.16 35.19
CA GLY A 3 -21.31 53.73 35.23
C GLY A 3 -21.96 53.78 33.84
N GLY A 4 -22.71 52.73 33.48
CA GLY A 4 -23.49 52.65 32.23
C GLY A 4 -22.74 52.13 31.01
N TRP A 5 -21.45 51.80 31.11
CA TRP A 5 -20.68 51.24 30.01
C TRP A 5 -21.03 49.77 29.76
N LYS A 6 -21.35 49.42 28.51
CA LYS A 6 -21.64 48.05 28.07
C LYS A 6 -20.45 47.51 27.28
N THR A 7 -19.98 46.31 27.64
CA THR A 7 -18.88 45.65 26.94
C THR A 7 -19.27 44.23 26.60
N SER A 8 -18.96 43.82 25.37
CA SER A 8 -19.13 42.44 24.90
C SER A 8 -17.74 41.83 24.70
N PHE A 9 -17.52 40.66 25.27
CA PHE A 9 -16.28 39.91 25.12
C PHE A 9 -16.60 38.42 25.12
N THR A 10 -15.67 37.61 24.61
CA THR A 10 -15.80 36.15 24.56
C THR A 10 -14.57 35.53 25.20
N ILE A 11 -14.79 34.62 26.14
CA ILE A 11 -13.73 33.85 26.80
C ILE A 11 -13.94 32.37 26.43
N GLY A 12 -12.86 31.70 26.04
CA GLY A 12 -12.86 30.27 25.75
C GLY A 12 -11.61 29.60 26.31
N TYR A 13 -11.78 28.39 26.84
CA TYR A 13 -10.70 27.58 27.38
C TYR A 13 -10.98 26.09 27.15
N GLY A 14 -9.93 25.28 27.14
CA GLY A 14 -10.01 23.83 27.02
C GLY A 14 -9.71 23.16 28.36
N LEU A 15 -10.49 22.14 28.72
CA LEU A 15 -10.28 21.34 29.93
C LEU A 15 -10.09 19.86 29.57
N PRO A 16 -9.27 19.10 30.33
CA PRO A 16 -9.16 17.66 30.15
C PRO A 16 -10.50 16.96 30.40
N LEU A 17 -11.01 16.23 29.41
CA LEU A 17 -12.33 15.60 29.48
C LEU A 17 -12.45 14.55 30.60
N LYS A 18 -11.33 13.93 30.99
CA LYS A 18 -11.25 12.91 32.04
C LYS A 18 -11.76 13.36 33.41
N ASP A 19 -11.69 14.67 33.69
CA ASP A 19 -12.03 15.22 35.00
C ASP A 19 -13.53 15.61 35.10
N TYR A 20 -14.22 15.70 33.95
CA TYR A 20 -15.60 16.18 33.86
C TYR A 20 -16.56 15.17 33.22
N LEU A 21 -16.04 14.20 32.47
CA LEU A 21 -16.83 13.16 31.81
C LEU A 21 -16.62 11.81 32.48
N PHE A 22 -17.71 11.28 33.00
CA PHE A 22 -17.72 10.03 33.74
C PHE A 22 -18.53 8.98 32.98
N ARG A 23 -18.22 7.70 33.23
CA ARG A 23 -18.92 6.57 32.66
C ARG A 23 -19.54 5.75 33.77
N ALA A 24 -20.85 5.57 33.71
CA ALA A 24 -21.61 4.67 34.57
C ALA A 24 -22.24 3.59 33.69
N GLU A 25 -21.77 2.36 33.83
CA GLU A 25 -22.23 1.20 33.05
C GLU A 25 -22.21 1.45 31.52
N ARG A 26 -23.38 1.70 30.93
CA ARG A 26 -23.61 1.94 29.49
C ARG A 26 -23.95 3.40 29.15
N LYS A 27 -24.04 4.27 30.16
CA LYS A 27 -24.30 5.70 30.01
C LYS A 27 -23.05 6.50 30.36
N ARG A 28 -22.88 7.62 29.67
CA ARG A 28 -21.88 8.63 30.01
C ARG A 28 -22.62 9.80 30.60
N PHE A 29 -21.98 10.49 31.54
CA PHE A 29 -22.53 11.72 32.08
C PHE A 29 -21.45 12.78 32.19
N LEU A 30 -21.82 13.98 31.75
CA LEU A 30 -21.03 15.20 31.97
C LEU A 30 -21.42 15.76 33.33
N ASN A 31 -20.45 16.12 34.16
CA ASN A 31 -20.67 16.80 35.42
C ASN A 31 -19.86 18.10 35.43
N ILE A 32 -20.55 19.25 35.36
CA ILE A 32 -19.91 20.57 35.32
C ILE A 32 -20.77 21.62 36.02
N SER A 33 -20.18 22.73 36.43
CA SER A 33 -20.88 23.83 37.08
C SER A 33 -21.77 24.60 36.09
N PHE A 34 -22.99 24.93 36.49
CA PHE A 34 -23.97 25.64 35.63
C PHE A 34 -23.66 27.14 35.48
N GLY A 35 -23.03 27.75 36.49
CA GLY A 35 -22.93 29.20 36.65
C GLY A 35 -21.75 29.86 35.94
N CYS A 36 -21.71 31.19 36.06
CA CYS A 36 -20.58 32.00 35.61
C CYS A 36 -19.36 31.76 36.51
N PRO A 37 -18.15 31.58 35.95
CA PRO A 37 -16.93 31.43 36.76
C PRO A 37 -16.48 32.75 37.41
N ILE A 38 -17.10 33.88 37.08
CA ILE A 38 -16.78 35.19 37.67
C ILE A 38 -17.54 35.33 38.99
N GLU A 39 -16.80 35.60 40.06
CA GLU A 39 -17.35 35.81 41.40
C GLU A 39 -18.17 37.10 41.47
N GLU A 40 -19.21 37.11 42.32
CA GLU A 40 -20.05 38.27 42.63
C GLU A 40 -20.77 38.94 41.44
N VAL A 41 -21.03 38.19 40.35
CA VAL A 41 -21.80 38.69 39.20
C VAL A 41 -23.24 38.18 39.23
N VAL A 42 -24.18 39.09 38.96
CA VAL A 42 -25.58 38.76 38.68
C VAL A 42 -25.79 38.68 37.17
N VAL A 43 -26.34 37.56 36.71
CA VAL A 43 -26.59 37.31 35.29
C VAL A 43 -28.10 37.35 35.03
N GLU A 44 -28.55 38.31 34.23
CA GLU A 44 -29.98 38.45 33.89
C GLU A 44 -30.50 37.25 33.09
N ASN A 45 -29.77 36.83 32.06
CA ASN A 45 -30.12 35.70 31.19
C ASN A 45 -28.91 34.80 30.97
N LEU A 46 -28.95 33.60 31.56
CA LEU A 46 -27.92 32.58 31.41
C LEU A 46 -28.43 31.47 30.49
N VAL A 47 -27.70 31.22 29.40
CA VAL A 47 -28.00 30.15 28.44
C VAL A 47 -26.80 29.20 28.39
N VAL A 48 -27.00 27.98 28.87
CA VAL A 48 -25.97 26.93 28.85
C VAL A 48 -26.31 25.97 27.70
N LYS A 49 -25.42 25.88 26.71
CA LYS A 49 -25.55 24.95 25.58
C LYS A 49 -24.55 23.82 25.70
N VAL A 50 -25.03 22.60 25.94
CA VAL A 50 -24.21 21.39 26.00
C VAL A 50 -24.28 20.67 24.66
N VAL A 51 -23.19 20.71 23.90
CA VAL A 51 -23.07 20.03 22.60
C VAL A 51 -22.55 18.62 22.82
N LEU A 52 -23.34 17.61 22.46
CA LEU A 52 -22.98 16.20 22.62
C LEU A 52 -22.42 15.61 21.31
N PRO A 53 -21.62 14.53 21.37
CA PRO A 53 -21.11 13.87 20.17
C PRO A 53 -22.23 13.34 19.24
N GLU A 54 -21.95 13.28 17.93
CA GLU A 54 -22.88 12.71 16.95
C GLU A 54 -23.24 11.26 17.32
N GLY A 55 -24.52 10.90 17.26
CA GLY A 55 -24.99 9.55 17.61
C GLY A 55 -25.23 9.33 19.10
N SER A 56 -25.21 10.39 19.91
CA SER A 56 -25.70 10.36 21.30
C SER A 56 -27.21 10.11 21.34
N LYS A 57 -27.65 9.16 22.18
CA LYS A 57 -29.05 8.76 22.37
C LYS A 57 -29.45 8.87 23.84
N ASP A 58 -30.76 8.82 24.13
CA ASP A 58 -31.33 8.79 25.48
C ASP A 58 -30.79 9.91 26.40
N ILE A 59 -30.86 11.16 25.92
CA ILE A 59 -30.34 12.32 26.63
C ILE A 59 -31.30 12.72 27.76
N SER A 60 -30.78 12.80 28.99
CA SER A 60 -31.50 13.27 30.17
C SER A 60 -30.65 14.21 31.02
N VAL A 61 -31.24 15.31 31.45
CA VAL A 61 -30.57 16.34 32.26
C VAL A 61 -31.03 16.26 33.70
N SER A 62 -30.08 16.37 34.64
CA SER A 62 -30.34 16.52 36.07
C SER A 62 -29.74 17.84 36.54
N VAL A 63 -30.61 18.77 36.94
CA VAL A 63 -30.25 20.10 37.45
C VAL A 63 -30.95 20.30 38.80
N PRO A 64 -30.28 20.84 39.83
CA PRO A 64 -30.85 20.95 41.17
C PRO A 64 -31.90 22.06 41.33
N PHE A 65 -32.17 22.85 40.29
CA PHE A 65 -33.11 23.97 40.29
C PHE A 65 -33.92 24.02 38.98
N PRO A 66 -35.07 24.69 38.96
CA PRO A 66 -35.89 24.80 37.75
C PRO A 66 -35.16 25.61 36.66
N VAL A 67 -35.09 25.00 35.48
CA VAL A 67 -34.54 25.59 34.24
C VAL A 67 -35.45 25.24 33.07
N LYS A 68 -35.45 26.08 32.03
CA LYS A 68 -36.16 25.79 30.79
C LYS A 68 -35.23 24.98 29.88
N GLU A 69 -35.60 23.73 29.62
CA GLU A 69 -34.88 22.83 28.71
C GLU A 69 -35.43 22.96 27.28
N SER A 70 -34.54 23.09 26.30
CA SER A 70 -34.84 22.93 24.88
C SER A 70 -33.76 22.11 24.18
N ARG A 71 -34.09 21.58 22.98
CA ARG A 71 -33.20 20.72 22.19
C ARG A 71 -32.96 21.35 20.84
N GLU A 72 -31.70 21.44 20.47
CA GLU A 72 -31.24 21.95 19.18
C GLU A 72 -30.31 20.94 18.50
N THR A 73 -30.04 21.12 17.22
CA THR A 73 -29.03 20.35 16.49
C THR A 73 -28.00 21.31 15.92
N LYS A 74 -26.71 21.06 16.18
CA LYS A 74 -25.60 21.86 15.66
C LYS A 74 -24.80 21.03 14.67
N PHE A 75 -24.51 21.61 13.51
CA PHE A 75 -23.60 21.02 12.53
C PHE A 75 -22.21 21.63 12.71
N SER A 76 -21.20 20.77 12.73
CA SER A 76 -19.80 21.12 12.78
C SER A 76 -19.03 20.40 11.67
N HIS A 77 -17.70 20.42 11.76
CA HIS A 77 -16.84 19.74 10.80
C HIS A 77 -16.98 18.22 10.92
N LEU A 78 -16.99 17.55 9.76
CA LEU A 78 -17.07 16.08 9.64
C LEU A 78 -18.35 15.45 10.21
N ASP A 79 -19.41 16.24 10.38
CA ASP A 79 -20.72 15.75 10.80
C ASP A 79 -21.58 15.34 9.59
N MET A 80 -22.25 14.20 9.68
CA MET A 80 -23.20 13.74 8.64
C MET A 80 -24.66 14.02 9.03
N ILE A 81 -24.99 13.77 10.30
CA ILE A 81 -26.38 13.91 10.81
C ILE A 81 -26.51 15.16 11.70
N GLY A 82 -25.40 15.60 12.31
CA GLY A 82 -25.37 16.73 13.24
C GLY A 82 -25.34 16.30 14.71
N ARG A 83 -24.85 17.20 15.55
CA ARG A 83 -24.62 16.99 16.99
C ARG A 83 -25.83 17.47 17.79
N PRO A 84 -26.42 16.62 18.66
CA PRO A 84 -27.52 17.06 19.51
C PRO A 84 -27.00 18.02 20.58
N VAL A 85 -27.73 19.12 20.78
CA VAL A 85 -27.41 20.16 21.75
C VAL A 85 -28.55 20.28 22.74
N VAL A 86 -28.20 20.22 24.02
CA VAL A 86 -29.13 20.52 25.10
C VAL A 86 -28.95 21.97 25.53
N VAL A 87 -30.02 22.74 25.47
CA VAL A 87 -30.02 24.15 25.83
C VAL A 87 -30.79 24.31 27.13
N LEU A 88 -30.13 24.89 28.13
CA LEU A 88 -30.69 25.16 29.44
C LEU A 88 -30.71 26.68 29.65
N GLU A 89 -31.90 27.24 29.79
CA GLU A 89 -32.11 28.68 29.99
C GLU A 89 -32.54 28.95 31.43
N LYS A 90 -31.90 29.94 32.06
CA LYS A 90 -32.29 30.45 33.37
C LYS A 90 -32.20 31.97 33.42
N THR A 91 -33.25 32.58 33.94
CA THR A 91 -33.29 34.01 34.25
C THR A 91 -32.81 34.27 35.68
N ASN A 92 -32.20 35.42 35.92
CA ASN A 92 -31.72 35.88 37.23
C ASN A 92 -30.84 34.85 37.95
N ALA A 93 -29.73 34.46 37.31
CA ALA A 93 -28.74 33.58 37.92
C ALA A 93 -27.82 34.36 38.86
N VAL A 94 -27.72 33.89 40.10
CA VAL A 94 -26.80 34.37 41.14
C VAL A 94 -25.69 33.33 41.40
N HIS A 95 -24.63 33.74 42.09
CA HIS A 95 -23.48 32.87 42.39
C HIS A 95 -23.86 31.56 43.10
N GLU A 96 -24.89 31.55 43.94
CA GLU A 96 -25.42 30.35 44.64
C GLU A 96 -25.98 29.28 43.70
N HIS A 97 -26.31 29.65 42.46
CA HIS A 97 -26.73 28.72 41.41
C HIS A 97 -25.54 28.08 40.68
N ASN A 98 -24.30 28.37 41.07
CA ASN A 98 -23.10 27.74 40.54
C ASN A 98 -22.91 26.32 41.11
N GLN A 99 -23.95 25.51 40.98
CA GLN A 99 -23.96 24.11 41.41
C GLN A 99 -23.65 23.21 40.22
N TYR A 100 -23.21 21.99 40.54
CA TYR A 100 -22.97 20.96 39.54
C TYR A 100 -24.29 20.48 38.93
N PHE A 101 -24.35 20.44 37.61
CA PHE A 101 -25.44 19.80 36.86
C PHE A 101 -24.89 18.65 36.04
N GLN A 102 -25.76 17.69 35.75
CA GLN A 102 -25.38 16.45 35.10
C GLN A 102 -26.18 16.22 33.83
N VAL A 103 -25.49 15.88 32.74
CA VAL A 103 -26.12 15.51 31.46
C VAL A 103 -25.77 14.08 31.13
N TYR A 104 -26.75 13.19 31.20
CA TYR A 104 -26.62 11.78 30.89
C TYR A 104 -26.95 11.54 29.43
N TYR A 105 -26.15 10.69 28.78
CA TYR A 105 -26.37 10.27 27.40
C TYR A 105 -25.78 8.88 27.16
N ARG A 106 -26.37 8.16 26.20
CA ARG A 106 -25.85 6.89 25.71
C ARG A 106 -25.09 7.11 24.43
N PHE A 107 -23.83 6.65 24.40
CA PHE A 107 -22.96 6.81 23.23
C PHE A 107 -22.27 5.50 22.87
N ASN A 108 -22.38 5.11 21.60
CA ASN A 108 -21.73 3.93 21.08
C ASN A 108 -20.31 4.26 20.59
N ASN A 109 -19.30 3.53 21.04
CA ASN A 109 -17.91 3.78 20.62
C ASN A 109 -17.72 3.57 19.11
N LEU A 110 -18.49 2.69 18.48
CA LEU A 110 -18.44 2.48 17.04
C LEU A 110 -18.84 3.73 16.24
N SER A 111 -19.64 4.64 16.83
CA SER A 111 -20.00 5.90 16.19
C SER A 111 -18.79 6.82 16.00
N LEU A 112 -17.72 6.67 16.79
CA LEU A 112 -16.47 7.43 16.59
C LEU A 112 -15.76 7.05 15.29
N LEU A 113 -15.92 5.80 14.82
CA LEU A 113 -15.30 5.34 13.58
C LEU A 113 -16.02 5.87 12.33
N ARG A 114 -17.21 6.46 12.48
CA ARG A 114 -17.97 7.01 11.35
C ARG A 114 -17.25 8.20 10.72
N GLU A 115 -16.72 9.11 11.53
CA GLU A 115 -15.99 10.30 11.06
C GLU A 115 -14.76 9.95 10.19
N PRO A 116 -13.81 9.08 10.61
CA PRO A 116 -12.69 8.68 9.78
C PRO A 116 -13.13 7.83 8.57
N MET A 117 -14.14 6.97 8.71
CA MET A 117 -14.66 6.18 7.59
C MET A 117 -15.25 7.07 6.48
N MET A 118 -15.87 8.19 6.83
CA MET A 118 -16.37 9.16 5.86
C MET A 118 -15.23 9.76 5.02
N LEU A 119 -14.11 10.13 5.66
CA LEU A 119 -12.93 10.62 4.93
C LEU A 119 -12.32 9.54 4.03
N ILE A 120 -12.13 8.33 4.56
CA ILE A 120 -11.60 7.19 3.78
C ILE A 120 -12.49 6.93 2.57
N SER A 121 -13.81 6.92 2.76
CA SER A 121 -14.77 6.73 1.67
C SER A 121 -14.68 7.85 0.63
N GLY A 122 -14.53 9.11 1.05
CA GLY A 122 -14.39 10.24 0.14
C GLY A 122 -13.15 10.11 -0.76
N PHE A 123 -12.00 9.80 -0.18
CA PHE A 123 -10.77 9.55 -0.96
C PHE A 123 -10.87 8.29 -1.82
N PHE A 124 -11.48 7.23 -1.31
CA PHE A 124 -11.70 6.01 -2.07
C PHE A 124 -12.50 6.28 -3.34
N PHE A 125 -13.62 7.00 -3.25
CA PHE A 125 -14.42 7.35 -4.43
C PHE A 125 -13.67 8.24 -5.41
N LEU A 126 -12.84 9.17 -4.93
CA LEU A 126 -11.97 9.97 -5.79
C LEU A 126 -11.05 9.08 -6.64
N PHE A 127 -10.37 8.10 -6.02
CA PHE A 127 -9.51 7.16 -6.75
C PHE A 127 -10.29 6.27 -7.71
N VAL A 128 -11.47 5.79 -7.32
CA VAL A 128 -12.34 5.00 -8.21
C VAL A 128 -12.71 5.80 -9.45
N VAL A 129 -13.06 7.08 -9.31
CA VAL A 129 -13.35 7.97 -10.44
C VAL A 129 -12.10 8.16 -11.32
N CYS A 130 -10.93 8.35 -10.73
CA CYS A 130 -9.67 8.43 -11.49
C CYS A 130 -9.38 7.14 -12.27
N ILE A 131 -9.59 5.97 -11.67
CA ILE A 131 -9.41 4.67 -12.34
C ILE A 131 -10.38 4.54 -13.50
N ILE A 132 -11.67 4.82 -13.28
CA ILE A 132 -12.67 4.78 -14.35
C ILE A 132 -12.29 5.74 -15.49
N TYR A 133 -11.84 6.95 -15.15
CA TYR A 133 -11.41 7.92 -16.14
C TYR A 133 -10.18 7.46 -16.95
N MET A 134 -9.19 6.84 -16.31
CA MET A 134 -7.99 6.30 -16.98
C MET A 134 -8.32 5.07 -17.85
N HIS A 135 -9.28 4.25 -17.44
CA HIS A 135 -9.72 3.06 -18.18
C HIS A 135 -10.79 3.36 -19.23
N ALA A 136 -11.39 4.56 -19.22
CA ALA A 136 -12.34 4.98 -20.23
C ALA A 136 -11.61 5.34 -21.52
N ASP A 137 -11.73 4.47 -22.52
CA ASP A 137 -11.24 4.73 -23.87
C ASP A 137 -12.13 5.78 -24.57
N LEU A 138 -11.78 7.06 -24.37
CA LEU A 138 -12.44 8.21 -25.01
C LEU A 138 -11.84 8.54 -26.39
N THR A 139 -11.25 7.56 -27.08
CA THR A 139 -10.60 7.77 -28.39
C THR A 139 -11.64 7.97 -29.49
N ILE A 140 -11.59 9.13 -30.15
CA ILE A 140 -12.56 9.56 -31.19
C ILE A 140 -12.36 8.81 -32.53
N SER A 141 -11.14 8.40 -32.88
CA SER A 141 -10.88 7.62 -34.10
C SER A 141 -9.81 6.56 -33.88
N LYS A 142 -10.22 5.29 -34.02
CA LYS A 142 -9.35 4.11 -33.91
C LYS A 142 -8.57 3.78 -35.18
N SER A 143 -8.74 4.59 -36.24
CA SER A 143 -8.05 4.42 -37.53
C SER A 143 -6.89 5.39 -37.76
N SER A 144 -6.60 6.28 -36.79
CA SER A 144 -5.45 7.19 -36.90
C SER A 144 -4.13 6.40 -36.91
N PRO A 145 -3.18 6.74 -37.81
CA PRO A 145 -1.85 6.11 -37.84
C PRO A 145 -1.12 6.16 -36.49
N SER A 146 -1.36 7.21 -35.69
CA SER A 146 -0.77 7.33 -34.34
C SER A 146 -1.36 6.37 -33.31
N TYR A 147 -2.64 5.99 -33.45
CA TYR A 147 -3.28 5.00 -32.58
C TYR A 147 -2.82 3.59 -32.91
N LEU A 148 -2.74 3.25 -34.21
CA LEU A 148 -2.23 1.96 -34.66
C LEU A 148 -0.76 1.76 -34.28
N ALA A 149 0.07 2.81 -34.38
CA ALA A 149 1.44 2.76 -33.90
C ALA A 149 1.50 2.48 -32.39
N LYS A 150 0.69 3.16 -31.57
CA LYS A 150 0.63 2.89 -30.11
C LYS A 150 0.20 1.45 -29.80
N LEU A 151 -0.82 0.94 -30.48
CA LEU A 151 -1.27 -0.44 -30.28
C LEU A 151 -0.17 -1.45 -30.63
N GLN A 152 0.53 -1.23 -31.76
CA GLN A 152 1.66 -2.07 -32.15
C GLN A 152 2.81 -1.99 -31.14
N TRP A 153 3.08 -0.80 -30.56
CA TRP A 153 4.07 -0.64 -29.51
C TRP A 153 3.68 -1.36 -28.21
N ASP A 154 2.41 -1.28 -27.77
CA ASP A 154 1.91 -2.01 -26.59
C ASP A 154 2.02 -3.54 -26.78
N GLU A 155 1.72 -4.05 -27.98
CA GLU A 155 1.88 -5.46 -28.31
C GLU A 155 3.36 -5.89 -28.28
N VAL A 156 4.27 -5.07 -28.83
CA VAL A 156 5.71 -5.31 -28.78
C VAL A 156 6.23 -5.28 -27.34
N GLN A 157 5.79 -4.32 -26.52
CA GLN A 157 6.20 -4.20 -25.12
C GLN A 157 5.71 -5.38 -24.28
N THR A 158 4.50 -5.87 -24.53
CA THR A 158 3.98 -7.09 -23.90
C THR A 158 4.83 -8.31 -24.28
N ALA A 159 5.23 -8.44 -25.55
CA ALA A 159 6.10 -9.52 -26.01
C ALA A 159 7.51 -9.43 -25.38
N LEU A 160 8.07 -8.22 -25.25
CA LEU A 160 9.35 -7.99 -24.58
C LEU A 160 9.29 -8.38 -23.10
N GLN A 161 8.25 -7.99 -22.37
CA GLN A 161 8.06 -8.38 -20.97
C GLN A 161 7.95 -9.90 -20.80
N GLN A 162 7.28 -10.59 -21.72
CA GLN A 162 7.24 -12.06 -21.71
C GLN A 162 8.63 -12.66 -21.90
N ILE A 163 9.42 -12.15 -22.84
CA ILE A 163 10.79 -12.61 -23.08
C ILE A 163 11.66 -12.36 -21.86
N GLN A 164 11.59 -11.18 -21.25
CA GLN A 164 12.35 -10.83 -20.05
C GLN A 164 11.97 -11.75 -18.87
N SER A 165 10.69 -12.03 -18.67
CA SER A 165 10.20 -12.99 -17.67
C SER A 165 10.76 -14.40 -17.89
N ILE A 166 10.78 -14.87 -19.14
CA ILE A 166 11.37 -16.16 -19.52
C ILE A 166 12.88 -16.17 -19.24
N MET A 167 13.61 -15.11 -19.62
CA MET A 167 15.05 -14.99 -19.43
C MET A 167 15.44 -14.98 -17.94
N ASN A 168 14.71 -14.22 -17.11
CA ASN A 168 14.88 -14.22 -15.66
C ASN A 168 14.65 -15.61 -15.05
N ARG A 169 13.68 -16.37 -15.59
CA ARG A 169 13.43 -17.74 -15.15
C ARG A 169 14.54 -18.70 -15.59
N CYS A 170 15.15 -18.51 -16.76
CA CYS A 170 16.35 -19.25 -17.18
C CYS A 170 17.54 -18.97 -16.25
N LEU A 171 17.82 -17.70 -15.94
CA LEU A 171 18.87 -17.31 -15.00
C LEU A 171 18.66 -17.93 -13.61
N GLY A 172 17.42 -17.94 -13.11
CA GLY A 172 17.09 -18.61 -11.84
C GLY A 172 17.32 -20.14 -11.87
N ILE A 173 17.22 -20.80 -13.03
CA ILE A 173 17.59 -22.22 -13.18
C ILE A 173 19.11 -22.38 -13.21
N HIS A 174 19.84 -21.46 -13.86
CA HIS A 174 21.30 -21.44 -13.86
C HIS A 174 21.86 -21.31 -12.43
N ASP A 175 21.28 -20.43 -11.60
CA ASP A 175 21.69 -20.26 -10.20
C ASP A 175 21.42 -21.53 -9.37
N LYS A 176 20.29 -22.23 -9.63
CA LYS A 176 20.00 -23.53 -9.00
C LYS A 176 21.00 -24.62 -9.41
N LEU A 177 21.46 -24.58 -10.67
CA LEU A 177 22.46 -25.52 -11.17
C LEU A 177 23.83 -25.28 -10.51
N GLU A 178 24.21 -24.02 -10.31
CA GLU A 178 25.40 -23.67 -9.53
C GLU A 178 25.27 -24.03 -8.04
N ALA A 179 24.10 -23.85 -7.43
CA ALA A 179 23.84 -24.26 -6.05
C ALA A 179 23.97 -25.78 -5.88
N SER A 180 23.48 -26.57 -6.84
CA SER A 180 23.66 -28.03 -6.85
C SER A 180 25.13 -28.45 -6.92
N LEU A 181 25.98 -27.67 -7.61
CA LEU A 181 27.42 -27.91 -7.63
C LEU A 181 28.09 -27.61 -6.29
N ARG A 182 27.66 -26.55 -5.59
CA ARG A 182 28.14 -26.23 -4.24
C ARG A 182 27.72 -27.30 -3.23
N GLU A 183 26.50 -27.82 -3.36
CA GLU A 183 25.99 -28.89 -2.50
C GLU A 183 26.69 -30.23 -2.77
N LEU A 184 27.04 -30.54 -4.03
CA LEU A 184 27.90 -31.68 -4.37
C LEU A 184 29.25 -31.58 -3.67
N SER A 185 29.86 -30.38 -3.63
CA SER A 185 31.12 -30.14 -2.91
C SER A 185 31.01 -30.43 -1.40
N ARG A 186 29.83 -30.17 -0.81
CA ARG A 186 29.58 -30.34 0.62
C ARG A 186 29.23 -31.78 1.02
N THR A 187 28.43 -32.46 0.21
CA THR A 187 27.81 -33.76 0.52
C THR A 187 28.44 -34.94 -0.21
N GLY A 188 29.11 -34.69 -1.34
CA GLY A 188 29.68 -35.73 -2.19
C GLY A 188 28.66 -36.56 -2.97
N ASP A 189 27.37 -36.21 -2.96
CA ASP A 189 26.31 -36.96 -3.65
C ASP A 189 26.25 -36.63 -5.15
N VAL A 190 26.94 -37.45 -5.94
CA VAL A 190 27.00 -37.36 -7.41
C VAL A 190 25.64 -37.65 -8.07
N GLN A 191 24.80 -38.50 -7.49
CA GLN A 191 23.53 -38.93 -8.11
C GLN A 191 22.46 -37.85 -7.98
N ALA A 192 22.35 -37.20 -6.81
CA ALA A 192 21.49 -36.04 -6.62
C ALA A 192 21.86 -34.89 -7.60
N CYS A 193 23.16 -34.69 -7.81
CA CYS A 193 23.70 -33.69 -8.72
C CYS A 193 23.35 -33.97 -10.21
N LYS A 194 23.47 -35.24 -10.65
CA LYS A 194 23.03 -35.69 -11.98
C LYS A 194 21.51 -35.57 -12.18
N ALA A 195 20.72 -35.88 -11.16
CA ALA A 195 19.27 -35.74 -11.21
C ALA A 195 18.84 -34.26 -11.32
N ALA A 196 19.46 -33.37 -10.54
CA ALA A 196 19.23 -31.93 -10.60
C ALA A 196 19.57 -31.35 -11.98
N ARG A 197 20.67 -31.82 -12.61
CA ARG A 197 21.02 -31.46 -13.98
C ARG A 197 19.94 -31.84 -14.99
N LYS A 198 19.48 -33.09 -14.93
CA LYS A 198 18.47 -33.60 -15.87
C LYS A 198 17.15 -32.85 -15.72
N SER A 199 16.77 -32.53 -14.48
CA SER A 199 15.61 -31.69 -14.20
C SER A 199 15.77 -30.28 -14.76
N ALA A 200 16.93 -29.65 -14.58
CA ALA A 200 17.23 -28.31 -15.09
C ALA A 200 17.22 -28.27 -16.63
N ASP A 201 17.82 -29.25 -17.29
CA ASP A 201 17.84 -29.34 -18.76
C ASP A 201 16.43 -29.50 -19.36
N ASN A 202 15.57 -30.30 -18.73
CA ASN A 202 14.16 -30.42 -19.13
C ASN A 202 13.42 -29.08 -18.98
N MET A 203 13.61 -28.35 -17.88
CA MET A 203 12.98 -27.05 -17.67
C MET A 203 13.47 -25.99 -18.66
N LEU A 204 14.77 -25.96 -18.99
CA LEU A 204 15.33 -25.04 -19.98
C LEU A 204 14.83 -25.35 -21.40
N LYS A 205 14.63 -26.63 -21.74
CA LYS A 205 14.04 -27.02 -23.03
C LYS A 205 12.58 -26.57 -23.17
N GLU A 206 11.78 -26.68 -22.11
CA GLU A 206 10.41 -26.15 -22.12
C GLU A 206 10.39 -24.62 -22.24
N LEU A 207 11.22 -23.90 -21.48
CA LEU A 207 11.32 -22.44 -21.60
C LEU A 207 11.80 -21.98 -22.98
N SER A 208 12.72 -22.72 -23.61
CA SER A 208 13.14 -22.45 -24.99
C SER A 208 12.01 -22.65 -26.00
N LYS A 209 11.08 -23.58 -25.73
CA LYS A 209 9.88 -23.78 -26.56
C LYS A 209 8.88 -22.64 -26.38
N ASP A 210 8.69 -22.18 -25.14
CA ASP A 210 7.81 -21.05 -24.80
C ASP A 210 8.33 -19.70 -25.35
N LEU A 211 9.64 -19.58 -25.56
CA LEU A 211 10.28 -18.39 -26.13
C LEU A 211 10.05 -18.24 -27.65
N LYS A 212 9.90 -19.35 -28.39
CA LYS A 212 9.80 -19.34 -29.86
C LYS A 212 8.61 -18.51 -30.40
N PRO A 213 7.39 -18.61 -29.85
CA PRO A 213 6.26 -17.79 -30.28
C PRO A 213 6.54 -16.29 -30.16
N SER A 214 7.05 -15.83 -29.02
CA SER A 214 7.33 -14.40 -28.78
C SER A 214 8.44 -13.86 -29.69
N LEU A 215 9.48 -14.66 -29.97
CA LEU A 215 10.51 -14.30 -30.95
C LEU A 215 9.96 -14.21 -32.37
N SER A 216 9.11 -15.15 -32.78
CA SER A 216 8.49 -15.12 -34.12
C SER A 216 7.57 -13.92 -34.31
N PHE A 217 6.89 -13.49 -33.23
CA PHE A 217 6.07 -12.28 -33.23
C PHE A 217 6.93 -11.02 -33.42
N LEU A 218 8.01 -10.87 -32.64
CA LEU A 218 8.94 -9.74 -32.78
C LEU A 218 9.66 -9.70 -34.14
N GLN A 219 9.91 -10.85 -34.75
CA GLN A 219 10.49 -10.93 -36.10
C GLN A 219 9.53 -10.42 -37.18
N SER A 220 8.22 -10.66 -37.00
CA SER A 220 7.19 -10.26 -37.97
C SER A 220 6.83 -8.77 -37.91
N SER A 221 7.19 -8.08 -36.82
CA SER A 221 6.87 -6.67 -36.62
C SER A 221 7.97 -5.75 -37.19
N PRO A 222 7.65 -4.83 -38.11
CA PRO A 222 8.64 -3.95 -38.75
C PRO A 222 9.20 -2.86 -37.80
N LEU A 223 8.49 -2.54 -36.71
CA LEU A 223 8.90 -1.53 -35.72
C LEU A 223 9.99 -2.04 -34.76
N SER A 224 10.10 -3.36 -34.60
CA SER A 224 11.02 -4.01 -33.67
C SER A 224 12.34 -4.44 -34.31
N ALA A 225 12.67 -4.07 -35.55
CA ALA A 225 13.87 -4.58 -36.22
C ALA A 225 15.18 -4.31 -35.45
N SER A 226 15.33 -3.13 -34.84
CA SER A 226 16.48 -2.80 -33.99
C SER A 226 16.45 -3.48 -32.62
N LEU A 227 15.26 -3.75 -32.08
CA LEU A 227 15.04 -4.42 -30.80
C LEU A 227 15.22 -5.94 -30.92
N TYR A 228 14.76 -6.50 -32.03
CA TYR A 228 14.87 -7.90 -32.38
C TYR A 228 16.35 -8.32 -32.46
N SER A 229 17.22 -7.51 -33.05
CA SER A 229 18.67 -7.76 -33.06
C SER A 229 19.24 -7.89 -31.63
N LYS A 230 18.88 -6.99 -30.71
CA LYS A 230 19.33 -7.05 -29.31
C LYS A 230 18.77 -8.26 -28.57
N VAL A 231 17.50 -8.60 -28.82
CA VAL A 231 16.84 -9.78 -28.23
C VAL A 231 17.44 -11.07 -28.79
N GLU A 232 17.78 -11.11 -30.08
CA GLU A 232 18.45 -12.25 -30.71
C GLU A 232 19.85 -12.47 -30.14
N ASP A 233 20.62 -11.39 -29.97
CA ASP A 233 21.92 -11.41 -29.30
C ASP A 233 21.80 -11.90 -27.85
N LEU A 234 20.80 -11.42 -27.10
CA LEU A 234 20.51 -11.86 -25.73
C LEU A 234 20.21 -13.37 -25.67
N VAL A 235 19.36 -13.87 -26.56
CA VAL A 235 19.02 -15.30 -26.63
C VAL A 235 20.21 -16.16 -27.05
N ALA A 236 21.07 -15.64 -27.94
CA ALA A 236 22.31 -16.32 -28.33
C ALA A 236 23.29 -16.43 -27.16
N LYS A 237 23.49 -15.34 -26.40
CA LYS A 237 24.37 -15.33 -25.22
C LYS A 237 23.83 -16.21 -24.08
N GLU A 238 22.52 -16.27 -23.89
CA GLU A 238 21.91 -17.17 -22.90
C GLU A 238 22.12 -18.65 -23.25
N LYS A 239 22.00 -19.02 -24.53
CA LYS A 239 22.33 -20.38 -24.98
C LYS A 239 23.81 -20.71 -24.81
N GLU A 240 24.72 -19.77 -25.10
CA GLU A 240 26.15 -19.96 -24.86
C GLU A 240 26.42 -20.16 -23.35
N LEU A 241 25.77 -19.35 -22.50
CA LEU A 241 25.85 -19.47 -21.04
C LEU A 241 25.35 -20.84 -20.57
N GLN A 242 24.19 -21.30 -21.06
CA GLN A 242 23.63 -22.62 -20.77
C GLN A 242 24.62 -23.73 -21.14
N GLU A 243 25.21 -23.68 -22.33
CA GLU A 243 26.18 -24.69 -22.79
C GLU A 243 27.41 -24.73 -21.88
N LYS A 244 27.98 -23.57 -21.53
CA LYS A 244 29.14 -23.50 -20.64
C LYS A 244 28.82 -24.00 -19.22
N LEU A 245 27.61 -23.73 -18.71
CA LEU A 245 27.17 -24.24 -17.41
C LEU A 245 27.02 -25.76 -17.41
N ILE A 246 26.49 -26.33 -18.49
CA ILE A 246 26.39 -27.79 -18.67
C ILE A 246 27.80 -28.42 -18.75
N VAL A 247 28.75 -27.78 -19.43
CA VAL A 247 30.15 -28.24 -19.50
C VAL A 247 30.81 -28.20 -18.12
N LYS A 248 30.65 -27.11 -17.36
CA LYS A 248 31.10 -27.01 -15.96
C LYS A 248 30.53 -28.14 -15.11
N HIS A 249 29.22 -28.38 -15.22
CA HIS A 249 28.54 -29.40 -14.43
C HIS A 249 29.02 -30.82 -14.75
N THR A 250 29.23 -31.13 -16.03
CA THR A 250 29.80 -32.42 -16.46
C THR A 250 31.22 -32.59 -15.92
N THR A 251 32.05 -31.55 -16.04
CA THR A 251 33.46 -31.60 -15.66
C THR A 251 33.62 -31.81 -14.16
N VAL A 252 32.79 -31.15 -13.34
CA VAL A 252 32.79 -31.33 -11.88
C VAL A 252 32.33 -32.74 -11.53
N THR A 253 31.20 -33.17 -12.08
CA THR A 253 30.61 -34.48 -11.78
C THR A 253 31.57 -35.62 -12.12
N ASP A 254 32.19 -35.60 -13.31
CA ASP A 254 33.16 -36.61 -13.75
C ASP A 254 34.43 -36.61 -12.87
N SER A 255 34.83 -35.45 -12.36
CA SER A 255 36.01 -35.30 -11.51
C SER A 255 35.78 -35.86 -10.10
N TYR A 256 34.57 -35.71 -9.56
CA TYR A 256 34.16 -36.35 -8.30
C TYR A 256 34.03 -37.88 -8.45
N GLU A 257 33.53 -38.37 -9.59
CA GLU A 257 33.50 -39.82 -9.88
C GLU A 257 34.90 -40.44 -9.99
N LYS A 258 35.87 -39.68 -10.55
CA LYS A 258 37.26 -40.11 -10.69
C LYS A 258 38.12 -39.87 -9.44
N LYS A 259 37.57 -39.31 -8.36
CA LYS A 259 38.29 -38.91 -7.13
C LYS A 259 39.55 -38.08 -7.41
N SER A 260 39.53 -37.23 -8.42
CA SER A 260 40.66 -36.35 -8.75
C SER A 260 40.90 -35.34 -7.62
N GLY A 261 42.16 -34.94 -7.41
CA GLY A 261 42.51 -33.97 -6.36
C GLY A 261 41.81 -32.63 -6.56
N GLY A 262 41.30 -32.02 -5.47
CA GLY A 262 40.51 -30.78 -5.54
C GLY A 262 41.20 -29.62 -6.29
N ARG A 263 42.53 -29.57 -6.25
CA ARG A 263 43.35 -28.57 -6.95
C ARG A 263 43.34 -28.75 -8.48
N ASP A 264 43.23 -29.99 -8.97
CA ASP A 264 43.13 -30.27 -10.41
C ASP A 264 41.72 -29.98 -10.95
N ILE A 265 40.71 -30.17 -10.10
CA ILE A 265 39.31 -29.83 -10.39
C ILE A 265 39.16 -28.31 -10.54
N GLU A 266 39.74 -27.56 -9.61
CA GLU A 266 39.70 -26.10 -9.60
C GLU A 266 40.41 -25.49 -10.81
N ASN A 267 41.59 -26.01 -11.19
CA ASN A 267 42.33 -25.56 -12.37
C ASN A 267 41.57 -25.80 -13.69
N ARG A 268 40.77 -26.88 -13.78
CA ARG A 268 39.94 -27.16 -14.97
C ARG A 268 38.67 -26.31 -15.01
N ILE A 269 38.14 -25.93 -13.86
CA ILE A 269 36.90 -25.14 -13.76
C ILE A 269 37.18 -23.64 -13.89
N ALA A 270 38.31 -23.14 -13.41
CA ALA A 270 38.67 -21.72 -13.43
C ALA A 270 38.44 -21.00 -14.79
N PRO A 271 38.92 -21.52 -15.94
CA PRO A 271 38.68 -20.86 -17.23
C PRO A 271 37.20 -20.91 -17.66
N ILE A 272 36.49 -21.98 -17.32
CA ILE A 272 35.05 -22.13 -17.61
C ILE A 272 34.24 -21.15 -16.75
N GLN A 273 34.63 -20.99 -15.48
CA GLN A 273 33.99 -20.06 -14.55
C GLN A 273 34.17 -18.61 -14.99
N GLN A 274 35.37 -18.22 -15.42
CA GLN A 274 35.62 -16.87 -15.94
C GLN A 274 34.74 -16.56 -17.15
N ARG A 275 34.58 -17.52 -18.07
CA ARG A 275 33.71 -17.35 -19.23
C ARG A 275 32.22 -17.27 -18.85
N ILE A 276 31.77 -18.07 -17.88
CA ILE A 276 30.41 -17.99 -17.33
C ILE A 276 30.14 -16.62 -16.70
N THR A 277 31.07 -16.09 -15.91
CA THR A 277 30.92 -14.77 -15.28
C THR A 277 30.86 -13.65 -16.32
N ALA A 278 31.70 -13.69 -17.35
CA ALA A 278 31.65 -12.71 -18.45
C ALA A 278 30.32 -12.79 -19.23
N LEU A 279 29.86 -14.00 -19.57
CA LEU A 279 28.58 -14.19 -20.28
C LEU A 279 27.38 -13.77 -19.43
N ARG A 280 27.44 -13.95 -18.11
CA ARG A 280 26.37 -13.50 -17.20
C ARG A 280 26.29 -11.98 -17.16
N GLN A 281 27.43 -11.31 -17.05
CA GLN A 281 27.47 -9.84 -17.10
C GLN A 281 26.91 -9.31 -18.43
N ASP A 282 27.33 -9.91 -19.55
CA ASP A 282 26.84 -9.54 -20.87
C ASP A 282 25.32 -9.74 -21.05
N VAL A 283 24.74 -10.77 -20.41
CA VAL A 283 23.29 -11.03 -20.42
C VAL A 283 22.57 -10.01 -19.54
N ASP A 284 23.12 -9.70 -18.36
CA ASP A 284 22.57 -8.70 -17.45
C ASP A 284 22.58 -7.29 -18.09
N ASP A 285 23.68 -6.91 -18.76
CA ASP A 285 23.80 -5.63 -19.48
C ASP A 285 22.78 -5.52 -20.64
N LEU A 286 22.56 -6.61 -21.39
CA LEU A 286 21.57 -6.64 -22.47
C LEU A 286 20.13 -6.60 -21.95
N LEU A 287 19.86 -7.19 -20.79
CA LEU A 287 18.56 -7.11 -20.12
C LEU A 287 18.27 -5.67 -19.65
N GLU A 288 19.26 -4.97 -19.10
CA GLU A 288 19.13 -3.56 -18.70
C GLU A 288 18.84 -2.66 -19.91
N ILE A 289 19.54 -2.87 -21.02
CA ILE A 289 19.29 -2.15 -22.28
C ILE A 289 17.88 -2.40 -22.83
N ILE A 290 17.30 -3.59 -22.61
CA ILE A 290 15.94 -3.91 -23.05
C ILE A 290 14.89 -3.33 -22.09
N ASP A 291 15.22 -3.18 -20.80
CA ASP A 291 14.33 -2.59 -19.78
C ASP A 291 14.20 -1.06 -19.94
N GLU A 292 15.24 -0.39 -20.44
CA GLU A 292 15.24 1.05 -20.71
C GLU A 292 14.44 1.48 -21.95
N ILE A 293 13.99 0.53 -22.78
CA ILE A 293 13.29 0.76 -24.05
C ILE A 293 11.77 0.64 -23.86
#